data_AF-A0A850FXA7-F1
#
_entry.id   AF-A0A850FXA7-F1
#
_cell.length_a   1.000
_cell.length_b   1.000
_cell.length_c   1.000
_cell.angle_alpha   90.00
_cell.angle_beta   90.00
_cell.angle_gamma   90.00
#
_symmetry.space_group_name_H-M   'P 1'
#
loop_
_entity.id
_entity.type
_entity.pdbx_description
1 polymer ?
#
loop_
_entity_poly.entity_id
_entity_poly.type
_entity_poly.pdbx_seq_one_letter_code
_entity_poly.pdbx_strand_id
1 'polypeptide(L)'
;LSDEQYKNLCTNSNKLLDKLHKALKDREEYKKQRDELIGDIAEVKRKAKAFDEIDNLIYEVFEMMNCFKFSFINENKELILDSESNIFFSLKDCANKLDLVVKFIHWVSRSCIENMSPERTQVFLQTGFELYIGKHLTKKDYEYMYTCFGNGLNSDGAYSYARRLLNIPEGIQ
;
A
#
# COMPACT_ATOMS: atom_id res chain seq x y z
N LEU A 1 -55.81 35.41 37.80
CA LEU A 1 -55.95 35.26 36.33
C LEU A 1 -57.44 35.20 36.04
N SER A 2 -57.93 35.95 35.04
CA SER A 2 -59.29 35.70 34.54
C SER A 2 -59.35 34.34 33.82
N ASP A 3 -60.54 33.75 33.72
CA ASP A 3 -60.74 32.48 33.01
C ASP A 3 -60.20 32.52 31.57
N GLU A 4 -60.32 33.67 30.92
CA GLU A 4 -59.81 33.91 29.57
C GLU A 4 -58.28 33.95 29.51
N GLN A 5 -57.62 34.56 30.51
CA GLN A 5 -56.16 34.53 30.63
C GLN A 5 -55.65 33.10 30.87
N TYR A 6 -56.33 32.31 31.70
CA TYR A 6 -55.97 30.91 31.96
C TYR A 6 -56.13 30.04 30.71
N LYS A 7 -57.24 30.19 29.97
CA LYS A 7 -57.49 29.46 28.71
C LYS A 7 -56.45 29.79 27.63
N ASN A 8 -56.06 31.05 27.51
CA ASN A 8 -54.99 31.47 26.60
C ASN A 8 -53.62 30.90 27.00
N LEU A 9 -53.31 30.86 28.30
CA LEU A 9 -52.07 30.25 28.82
C LEU A 9 -52.00 28.75 28.47
N CYS A 10 -53.07 27.99 28.71
CA CYS A 10 -53.12 26.57 28.37
C CYS A 10 -52.97 26.34 26.87
N THR A 11 -53.65 27.14 26.04
CA THR A 11 -53.55 27.04 24.58
C THR A 11 -52.13 27.29 24.07
N ASN A 12 -51.46 28.32 24.61
CA ASN A 12 -50.09 28.65 24.25
C ASN A 12 -49.09 27.58 24.73
N SER A 13 -49.32 27.02 25.91
CA SER A 13 -48.49 25.95 26.47
C SER A 13 -48.58 24.68 25.62
N ASN A 14 -49.78 24.28 25.21
CA ASN A 14 -49.97 23.12 24.33
C ASN A 14 -49.30 23.32 22.96
N LYS A 15 -49.45 24.50 22.35
CA LYS A 15 -48.76 24.85 21.10
C LYS A 15 -47.24 24.75 21.22
N LEU A 16 -46.67 25.12 22.37
CA LEU A 16 -45.24 25.01 22.62
C LEU A 16 -44.80 23.55 22.75
N LEU A 17 -45.59 22.74 23.45
CA LEU A 17 -45.34 21.30 23.62
C LEU A 17 -45.34 20.56 22.27
N ASP A 18 -46.30 20.87 21.39
CA ASP A 18 -46.36 20.27 20.05
C ASP A 18 -45.14 20.63 19.20
N LYS A 19 -44.68 21.89 19.27
CA LYS A 19 -43.45 22.32 18.60
C LYS A 19 -42.22 21.59 19.15
N LEU A 20 -42.16 21.37 20.47
CA LEU A 20 -41.06 20.66 21.11
C LEU A 20 -41.03 19.19 20.68
N HIS A 21 -42.17 18.51 20.68
CA HIS A 21 -42.26 17.12 20.20
C HIS A 21 -41.82 16.98 18.75
N LYS A 22 -42.24 17.90 17.88
CA LYS A 22 -41.80 17.91 16.48
C LYS A 22 -40.28 18.10 16.39
N ALA A 23 -39.73 19.09 17.09
CA ALA A 23 -38.29 19.35 17.09
C ALA A 23 -37.47 18.16 17.60
N LEU A 24 -37.96 17.42 18.61
CA LEU A 24 -37.30 16.21 19.10
C LEU A 24 -37.30 15.09 18.05
N LYS A 25 -38.41 14.90 17.34
CA LYS A 25 -38.50 13.91 16.25
C LYS A 25 -37.55 14.25 15.11
N ASP A 26 -37.56 15.51 14.67
CA ASP A 26 -36.68 16.00 13.61
C ASP A 26 -35.20 15.82 14.02
N ARG A 27 -34.86 16.10 15.29
CA ARG A 27 -33.50 15.88 15.82
C ARG A 27 -33.05 14.42 15.72
N GLU A 28 -33.89 13.47 16.10
CA GLU A 28 -33.53 12.04 16.02
C GLU A 28 -33.36 11.59 14.57
N GLU A 29 -34.17 12.11 13.64
CA GLU A 29 -34.02 11.87 12.21
C GLU A 29 -32.70 12.43 11.67
N TYR A 30 -32.36 13.68 12.00
CA TYR A 30 -31.06 14.27 11.61
C TYR A 30 -29.87 13.50 12.21
N LYS A 31 -30.00 13.01 13.44
CA LYS A 31 -28.96 12.19 14.07
C LYS A 31 -28.74 10.90 13.29
N LYS A 32 -29.82 10.23 12.87
CA LYS A 32 -29.75 9.03 12.05
C LYS A 32 -29.06 9.29 10.70
N GLN A 33 -29.47 10.34 10.00
CA GLN A 33 -28.86 10.73 8.71
C GLN A 33 -27.37 11.05 8.85
N ARG A 34 -26.99 11.74 9.94
CA ARG A 34 -25.57 12.03 10.23
C ARG A 34 -24.78 10.75 10.46
N ASP A 35 -25.32 9.80 11.23
CA ASP A 35 -24.62 8.55 11.54
C ASP A 35 -24.46 7.69 10.27
N GLU A 36 -25.45 7.67 9.38
CA GLU A 36 -25.35 7.07 8.03
C GLU A 36 -24.25 7.73 7.20
N LEU A 37 -24.25 9.07 7.12
CA LEU A 37 -23.23 9.84 6.38
C LEU A 37 -21.81 9.60 6.91
N ILE A 38 -21.64 9.44 8.23
CA ILE A 38 -20.34 9.09 8.81
C ILE A 38 -19.86 7.73 8.29
N GLY A 39 -20.76 6.75 8.15
CA GLY A 39 -20.48 5.46 7.55
C GLY A 39 -20.01 5.58 6.10
N ASP A 40 -20.76 6.33 5.29
CA ASP A 40 -20.43 6.55 3.88
C ASP A 40 -19.07 7.23 3.72
N ILE A 41 -18.79 8.27 4.52
CA ILE A 41 -17.50 8.97 4.50
C ILE A 41 -16.35 8.02 4.89
N ALA A 42 -16.56 7.15 5.88
CA ALA A 42 -15.56 6.17 6.27
C ALA A 42 -15.26 5.17 5.14
N GLU A 43 -16.27 4.75 4.37
CA GLU A 43 -16.07 3.90 3.20
C GLU A 43 -15.30 4.61 2.09
N VAL A 44 -15.68 5.86 1.76
CA VAL A 44 -14.99 6.68 0.74
C VAL A 44 -13.51 6.85 1.10
N LYS A 45 -13.20 7.11 2.38
CA LYS A 45 -11.82 7.25 2.86
C LYS A 45 -11.02 5.95 2.70
N ARG A 46 -11.63 4.78 2.97
CA ARG A 46 -10.96 3.48 2.76
C ARG A 46 -10.64 3.25 1.28
N LYS A 47 -11.58 3.57 0.39
CA LYS A 47 -11.37 3.46 -1.06
C LYS A 47 -10.29 4.41 -1.57
N ALA A 48 -10.27 5.65 -1.08
CA ALA A 48 -9.22 6.61 -1.42
C ALA A 48 -7.82 6.11 -1.01
N LYS A 49 -7.68 5.57 0.21
CA LYS A 49 -6.42 4.99 0.67
C LYS A 49 -5.94 3.83 -0.22
N ALA A 50 -6.85 2.93 -0.60
CA ALA A 50 -6.51 1.81 -1.49
C ALA A 50 -6.09 2.30 -2.89
N PHE A 51 -6.66 3.40 -3.36
CA PHE A 51 -6.25 4.03 -4.62
C PHE A 51 -4.84 4.62 -4.53
N ASP A 52 -4.52 5.33 -3.43
CA ASP A 52 -3.18 5.87 -3.18
C ASP A 52 -2.13 4.74 -3.09
N GLU A 53 -2.46 3.61 -2.46
CA GLU A 53 -1.58 2.44 -2.38
C GLU A 53 -1.28 1.85 -3.78
N ILE A 54 -2.28 1.78 -4.66
CA ILE A 54 -2.12 1.32 -6.05
C ILE A 54 -1.23 2.29 -6.84
N ASP A 55 -1.47 3.60 -6.73
CA ASP A 55 -0.68 4.62 -7.43
C ASP A 55 0.79 4.58 -7.00
N ASN A 56 1.04 4.45 -5.70
CA ASN A 56 2.39 4.29 -5.15
C ASN A 56 3.09 3.02 -5.67
N LEU A 57 2.39 1.89 -5.77
CA LEU A 57 2.97 0.67 -6.35
C LEU A 57 3.33 0.87 -7.83
N ILE A 58 2.45 1.49 -8.61
CA ILE A 58 2.70 1.77 -10.03
C ILE A 58 3.95 2.63 -10.18
N TYR A 59 4.08 3.69 -9.38
CA TYR A 59 5.26 4.55 -9.34
C TYR A 59 6.53 3.74 -9.04
N GLU A 60 6.50 2.89 -8.01
CA GLU A 60 7.67 2.07 -7.61
C GLU A 60 8.08 1.04 -8.67
N VAL A 61 7.12 0.46 -9.40
CA VAL A 61 7.42 -0.43 -10.52
C VAL A 61 8.12 0.33 -11.65
N PHE A 62 7.65 1.54 -11.99
CA PHE A 62 8.31 2.37 -13.00
C PHE A 62 9.70 2.84 -12.57
N GLU A 63 9.90 3.17 -11.30
CA GLU A 63 11.22 3.50 -10.76
C GLU A 63 12.18 2.32 -10.86
N MET A 64 11.72 1.10 -10.56
CA MET A 64 12.52 -0.10 -10.81
C MET A 64 12.83 -0.23 -12.30
N MET A 65 11.84 -0.12 -13.18
CA MET A 65 12.04 -0.21 -14.63
C MET A 65 13.06 0.81 -15.16
N ASN A 66 13.08 2.02 -14.60
CA ASN A 66 14.06 3.05 -14.97
C ASN A 66 15.50 2.64 -14.64
N CYS A 67 15.70 1.76 -13.65
CA CYS A 67 17.00 1.23 -13.27
C CYS A 67 17.45 0.04 -14.14
N PHE A 68 16.52 -0.63 -14.83
CA PHE A 68 16.79 -1.77 -15.70
C PHE A 68 16.40 -1.44 -17.15
N LYS A 69 17.39 -1.03 -17.96
CA LYS A 69 17.14 -0.65 -19.36
C LYS A 69 16.46 -1.77 -20.14
N PHE A 70 15.49 -1.39 -20.96
CA PHE A 70 14.67 -2.31 -21.77
C PHE A 70 13.82 -3.29 -20.97
N SER A 71 13.68 -3.09 -19.65
CA SER A 71 12.69 -3.81 -18.86
C SER A 71 11.27 -3.49 -19.34
N PHE A 72 10.37 -4.45 -19.17
CA PHE A 72 8.96 -4.31 -19.53
C PHE A 72 8.10 -5.26 -18.70
N ILE A 73 6.79 -4.99 -18.67
CA ILE A 73 5.81 -5.88 -18.05
C ILE A 73 5.10 -6.66 -19.16
N ASN A 74 5.04 -7.99 -19.04
CA ASN A 74 4.35 -8.83 -20.00
C ASN A 74 2.86 -9.04 -19.63
N GLU A 75 2.12 -9.75 -20.49
CA GLU A 75 0.69 -10.06 -20.27
C GLU A 75 0.41 -10.92 -19.03
N ASN A 76 1.41 -11.66 -18.55
CA ASN A 76 1.33 -12.47 -17.34
C ASN A 76 1.52 -11.66 -16.05
N LYS A 77 1.71 -10.34 -16.16
CA LYS A 77 2.05 -9.42 -15.06
C LYS A 77 3.40 -9.76 -14.44
N GLU A 78 4.36 -10.15 -15.27
CA GLU A 78 5.74 -10.35 -14.86
C GLU A 78 6.56 -9.15 -15.28
N LEU A 79 7.36 -8.64 -14.35
CA LEU A 79 8.37 -7.63 -14.66
C LEU A 79 9.59 -8.36 -15.21
N ILE A 80 9.85 -8.18 -16.50
CA ILE A 80 11.05 -8.67 -17.18
C ILE A 80 12.15 -7.63 -16.99
N LEU A 81 13.20 -7.98 -16.25
CA LEU A 81 14.35 -7.10 -16.01
C LEU A 81 15.40 -7.21 -17.12
N ASP A 82 15.61 -8.43 -17.61
CA ASP A 82 16.51 -8.73 -18.74
C ASP A 82 15.94 -9.90 -19.53
N SER A 83 15.49 -9.64 -20.76
CA SER A 83 14.92 -10.67 -21.63
C SER A 83 15.98 -11.60 -22.21
N GLU A 84 17.22 -11.14 -22.40
CA GLU A 84 18.30 -11.97 -22.97
C GLU A 84 18.69 -13.08 -21.99
N SER A 85 18.78 -12.74 -20.71
CA SER A 85 19.11 -13.69 -19.64
C SER A 85 17.87 -14.33 -18.98
N ASN A 86 16.66 -14.06 -19.49
CA ASN A 86 15.38 -14.54 -18.95
C ASN A 86 15.21 -14.26 -17.44
N ILE A 87 15.48 -13.01 -17.03
CA ILE A 87 15.39 -12.57 -15.64
C ILE A 87 14.08 -11.81 -15.44
N PHE A 88 13.21 -12.37 -14.60
CA PHE A 88 11.90 -11.79 -14.31
C PHE A 88 11.36 -12.22 -12.95
N PHE A 89 10.31 -11.54 -12.50
CA PHE A 89 9.48 -12.01 -11.39
C PHE A 89 8.03 -11.53 -11.54
N SER A 90 7.09 -12.21 -10.87
CA SER A 90 5.67 -11.86 -10.91
C SER A 90 5.33 -10.68 -9.99
N LEU A 91 4.50 -9.76 -10.49
CA LEU A 91 3.96 -8.59 -9.77
C LEU A 91 2.62 -8.87 -9.05
N LYS A 92 2.04 -10.07 -9.19
CA LYS A 92 0.66 -10.35 -8.75
C LYS A 92 0.41 -10.13 -7.24
N ASP A 93 1.44 -10.27 -6.42
CA ASP A 93 1.35 -10.16 -4.95
C ASP A 93 2.18 -9.00 -4.41
N CYS A 94 2.53 -8.02 -5.25
CA CYS A 94 3.24 -6.83 -4.81
C CYS A 94 2.22 -5.74 -4.47
N ALA A 95 2.39 -5.11 -3.31
CA ALA A 95 1.58 -3.97 -2.87
C ALA A 95 2.41 -2.68 -2.73
N ASN A 96 3.74 -2.80 -2.60
CA ASN A 96 4.62 -1.64 -2.39
C ASN A 96 6.09 -1.95 -2.77
N LYS A 97 6.97 -0.95 -2.61
CA LYS A 97 8.42 -1.04 -2.83
C LYS A 97 9.08 -2.23 -2.12
N LEU A 98 8.68 -2.52 -0.88
CA LEU A 98 9.28 -3.60 -0.08
C LEU A 98 9.04 -4.96 -0.75
N ASP A 99 7.83 -5.19 -1.29
CA ASP A 99 7.53 -6.43 -2.01
C ASP A 99 8.38 -6.58 -3.27
N LEU A 100 8.62 -5.50 -4.01
CA LEU A 100 9.49 -5.51 -5.20
C LEU A 100 10.93 -5.88 -4.84
N VAL A 101 11.47 -5.31 -3.75
CA VAL A 101 12.80 -5.66 -3.22
C VAL A 101 12.86 -7.12 -2.78
N VAL A 102 11.83 -7.61 -2.09
CA VAL A 102 11.75 -9.03 -1.68
C VAL A 102 11.64 -9.96 -2.90
N LYS A 103 10.86 -9.61 -3.93
CA LYS A 103 10.81 -10.39 -5.18
C LYS A 103 12.18 -10.43 -5.87
N PHE A 104 12.91 -9.31 -5.90
CA PHE A 104 14.29 -9.30 -6.40
C PHE A 104 15.20 -10.24 -5.60
N ILE A 105 15.16 -10.15 -4.26
CA ILE A 105 15.94 -11.04 -3.38
C ILE A 105 15.61 -12.50 -3.64
N HIS A 106 14.33 -12.86 -3.75
CA HIS A 106 13.92 -14.25 -3.96
C HIS A 106 14.31 -14.77 -5.35
N TRP A 107 14.04 -14.01 -6.41
CA TRP A 107 14.05 -14.55 -7.77
C TRP A 107 15.24 -14.10 -8.62
N VAL A 108 15.95 -13.04 -8.21
CA VAL A 108 17.02 -12.42 -9.02
C VAL A 108 18.38 -12.51 -8.36
N SER A 109 18.47 -12.53 -7.02
CA SER A 109 19.76 -12.53 -6.28
C SER A 109 20.74 -13.62 -6.73
N ARG A 110 20.25 -14.80 -7.12
CA ARG A 110 21.07 -15.89 -7.67
C ARG A 110 21.88 -15.44 -8.88
N SER A 111 21.23 -14.72 -9.79
CA SER A 111 21.82 -14.24 -11.05
C SER A 111 22.77 -13.07 -10.84
N CYS A 112 22.89 -12.56 -9.61
CA CYS A 112 23.87 -11.56 -9.21
C CYS A 112 25.19 -12.17 -8.71
N ILE A 113 25.34 -13.51 -8.67
CA ILE A 113 26.51 -14.17 -8.05
C ILE A 113 27.39 -14.83 -9.12
N GLU A 114 28.69 -14.90 -8.85
CA GLU A 114 29.66 -15.57 -9.71
C GLU A 114 29.29 -17.03 -9.99
N ASN A 115 29.62 -17.50 -11.20
CA ASN A 115 29.32 -18.84 -11.70
C ASN A 115 27.83 -19.18 -11.89
N MET A 116 26.89 -18.28 -11.55
CA MET A 116 25.47 -18.47 -11.81
C MET A 116 25.00 -17.81 -13.11
N SER A 117 25.63 -16.71 -13.51
CA SER A 117 25.33 -15.97 -14.74
C SER A 117 26.61 -15.35 -15.31
N PRO A 118 26.62 -14.92 -16.58
CA PRO A 118 27.74 -14.16 -17.15
C PRO A 118 28.00 -12.87 -16.37
N GLU A 119 29.26 -12.44 -16.27
CA GLU A 119 29.66 -11.24 -15.52
C GLU A 119 28.89 -9.99 -15.95
N ARG A 120 28.61 -9.83 -17.25
CA ARG A 120 27.78 -8.74 -17.77
C ARG A 120 26.38 -8.72 -17.13
N THR A 121 25.73 -9.87 -17.03
CA THR A 121 24.40 -10.00 -16.42
C THR A 121 24.47 -9.68 -14.94
N GLN A 122 25.48 -10.19 -14.23
CA GLN A 122 25.69 -9.88 -12.81
C GLN A 122 25.81 -8.37 -12.59
N VAL A 123 26.71 -7.72 -13.33
CA VAL A 123 26.95 -6.27 -13.21
C VAL A 123 25.70 -5.47 -13.55
N PHE A 124 24.96 -5.85 -14.60
CA PHE A 124 23.69 -5.21 -14.96
C PHE A 124 22.67 -5.30 -13.83
N LEU A 125 22.47 -6.51 -13.28
CA LEU A 125 21.47 -6.74 -12.23
C LEU A 125 21.85 -6.04 -10.91
N GLN A 126 23.11 -6.13 -10.51
CA GLN A 126 23.63 -5.46 -9.32
C GLN A 126 23.51 -3.94 -9.45
N THR A 127 23.95 -3.37 -10.58
CA THR A 127 23.88 -1.92 -10.82
C THR A 127 22.43 -1.43 -10.79
N GLY A 128 21.51 -2.10 -11.49
CA GLY A 128 20.11 -1.71 -11.50
C GLY A 128 19.48 -1.79 -10.12
N PHE A 129 19.78 -2.84 -9.35
CA PHE A 129 19.24 -2.99 -8.00
C PHE A 129 19.78 -1.95 -7.02
N GLU A 130 21.09 -1.68 -7.03
CA GLU A 130 21.71 -0.66 -6.18
C GLU A 130 21.19 0.74 -6.47
N LEU A 131 20.96 1.07 -7.75
CA LEU A 131 20.32 2.32 -8.15
C LEU A 131 18.89 2.40 -7.60
N TYR A 132 18.11 1.31 -7.72
CA TYR A 132 16.72 1.27 -7.27
C TYR A 132 16.57 1.44 -5.75
N ILE A 133 17.44 0.78 -4.97
CA ILE A 133 17.40 0.88 -3.50
C ILE A 133 18.22 2.07 -2.96
N GLY A 134 18.96 2.77 -3.82
CA GLY A 134 19.81 3.90 -3.45
C GLY A 134 20.98 3.52 -2.52
N LYS A 135 21.51 2.30 -2.63
CA LYS A 135 22.53 1.77 -1.72
C LYS A 135 23.49 0.85 -2.46
N HIS A 136 24.79 1.05 -2.24
CA HIS A 136 25.82 0.13 -2.73
C HIS A 136 25.89 -1.14 -1.89
N LEU A 137 26.07 -2.26 -2.58
CA LEU A 137 26.15 -3.60 -1.99
C LEU A 137 27.44 -4.28 -2.43
N THR A 138 27.92 -5.20 -1.60
CA THR A 138 29.08 -6.03 -1.91
C THR A 138 28.66 -7.35 -2.53
N LYS A 139 29.58 -8.06 -3.20
CA LYS A 139 29.33 -9.42 -3.69
C LYS A 139 28.81 -10.35 -2.59
N LYS A 140 29.35 -10.21 -1.36
CA LYS A 140 28.91 -11.00 -0.19
C LYS A 140 27.48 -10.70 0.22
N ASP A 141 26.98 -9.48 0.00
CA ASP A 141 25.58 -9.16 0.28
C ASP A 141 24.65 -9.94 -0.66
N TYR A 142 24.97 -10.02 -1.95
CA TYR A 142 24.20 -10.83 -2.90
C TYR A 142 24.29 -12.33 -2.60
N GLU A 143 25.48 -12.84 -2.26
CA GLU A 143 25.66 -14.22 -1.80
C GLU A 143 24.81 -14.54 -0.58
N TYR A 144 24.78 -13.62 0.40
CA TYR A 144 23.95 -13.75 1.60
C TYR A 144 22.46 -13.73 1.25
N MET A 145 22.02 -12.79 0.40
CA MET A 145 20.63 -12.71 -0.05
C MET A 145 20.16 -14.02 -0.68
N TYR A 146 20.93 -14.56 -1.63
CA TYR A 146 20.59 -15.81 -2.28
C TYR A 146 20.62 -17.00 -1.31
N THR A 147 21.67 -17.13 -0.52
CA THR A 147 21.87 -18.27 0.38
C THR A 147 20.79 -18.33 1.46
N CYS A 148 20.40 -17.18 2.01
CA CYS A 148 19.43 -17.12 3.10
C CYS A 148 17.97 -17.04 2.64
N PHE A 149 17.71 -16.39 1.49
CA PHE A 149 16.36 -16.02 1.09
C PHE A 149 15.99 -16.39 -0.36
N GLY A 150 16.96 -16.80 -1.17
CA GLY A 150 16.74 -17.13 -2.58
C GLY A 150 15.65 -18.20 -2.78
N ASN A 151 14.97 -18.14 -3.92
CA ASN A 151 13.84 -19.01 -4.28
C ASN A 151 12.67 -19.01 -3.27
N GLY A 152 12.50 -17.91 -2.52
CA GLY A 152 11.43 -17.79 -1.52
C GLY A 152 11.71 -18.51 -0.21
N LEU A 153 12.98 -18.81 0.08
CA LEU A 153 13.38 -19.32 1.40
C LEU A 153 13.17 -18.23 2.45
N ASN A 154 12.69 -18.63 3.65
CA ASN A 154 12.56 -17.74 4.82
C ASN A 154 12.01 -16.33 4.49
N SER A 155 10.80 -16.26 3.94
CA SER A 155 10.18 -14.99 3.52
C SER A 155 10.19 -13.91 4.61
N ASP A 156 9.86 -14.25 5.86
CA ASP A 156 9.85 -13.30 6.97
C ASP A 156 11.24 -12.68 7.21
N GLY A 157 12.29 -13.50 7.12
CA GLY A 157 13.67 -13.05 7.17
C GLY A 157 14.03 -12.13 6.00
N ALA A 158 13.56 -12.43 4.80
CA ALA A 158 13.78 -11.61 3.61
C ALA A 158 13.12 -10.22 3.75
N TYR A 159 11.87 -10.17 4.24
CA TYR A 159 11.18 -8.91 4.54
C TYR A 159 11.91 -8.09 5.60
N SER A 160 12.36 -8.73 6.68
CA SER A 160 13.12 -8.06 7.74
C SER A 160 14.44 -7.48 7.21
N TYR A 161 15.13 -8.24 6.35
CA TYR A 161 16.36 -7.79 5.71
C TYR A 161 16.12 -6.64 4.71
N ALA A 162 15.09 -6.75 3.88
CA ALA A 162 14.71 -5.73 2.90
C ALA A 162 14.29 -4.41 3.57
N ARG A 163 13.57 -4.46 4.71
CA ARG A 163 13.28 -3.26 5.52
C ARG A 163 14.55 -2.53 5.94
N ARG A 164 15.57 -3.26 6.40
CA ARG A 164 16.87 -2.68 6.76
C ARG A 164 17.63 -2.14 5.55
N LEU A 165 17.52 -2.76 4.37
CA LEU A 165 18.09 -2.21 3.14
C LEU A 165 17.47 -0.86 2.78
N LEU A 166 16.15 -0.74 2.93
CA LEU A 166 15.37 0.45 2.59
C LEU A 166 15.29 1.49 3.73
N ASN A 167 15.95 1.27 4.86
CA ASN A 167 15.85 2.10 6.07
C ASN A 167 14.40 2.29 6.57
N ILE A 168 13.52 1.30 6.38
CA ILE A 168 12.15 1.31 6.88
C ILE A 168 12.16 0.83 8.35
N PRO A 169 11.61 1.61 9.30
CA PRO A 169 11.54 1.19 10.70
C PRO A 169 10.77 -0.13 10.88
N GLU A 170 11.23 -0.99 11.80
CA GLU A 170 10.45 -2.15 12.22
C GLU A 170 9.24 -1.68 13.04
N GLY A 171 8.03 -2.08 12.64
CA GLY A 171 6.78 -1.72 13.33
C GLY A 171 5.78 -0.86 12.56
N ILE A 172 6.10 -0.44 11.33
CA ILE A 172 5.11 0.18 10.43
C ILE A 172 4.55 -0.93 9.51
N GLN A 173 3.32 -1.35 9.80
CA GLN A 173 2.47 -2.18 8.92
C GLN A 173 1.66 -1.28 7.99
#